data_AF-A0A6B3H2L4-F1
#
_entry.id   AF-A0A6B3H2L4-F1
#
_cell.length_a   1.000
_cell.length_b   1.000
_cell.length_c   1.000
_cell.angle_alpha   90.00
_cell.angle_beta   90.00
_cell.angle_gamma   90.00
#
_symmetry.space_group_name_H-M   'P 1'
#
loop_
_entity.id
_entity.type
_entity.pdbx_description
1 polymer ?
#
loop_
_entity_poly.entity_id
_entity_poly.type
_entity_poly.pdbx_seq_one_letter_code
_entity_poly.pdbx_strand_id
1 'polypeptide(L)'
;TDLREIGLRIHTAYLAHPEAAVLTASRVSGRANEIAGDETLLGILRSTGLPDPDVVRIYQAFVNQALAFAALDAASLALPVAARAADERVWHATYAELPAETHPNIAALAPLLVARMNESAYPTALEM
;
A
#
# COMPACT_ATOMS: atom_id res chain seq x y z
N THR A 1 -19.88 5.22 -4.32
CA THR A 1 -18.57 4.78 -3.83
C THR A 1 -18.20 3.49 -4.51
N ASP A 2 -17.04 3.45 -5.14
CA ASP A 2 -16.48 2.26 -5.78
C ASP A 2 -15.33 1.66 -4.93
N LEU A 3 -14.78 0.52 -5.36
CA LEU A 3 -13.69 -0.15 -4.64
C LEU A 3 -12.43 0.71 -4.57
N ARG A 4 -12.12 1.49 -5.61
CA ARG A 4 -10.94 2.35 -5.65
C ARG A 4 -11.02 3.45 -4.58
N GLU A 5 -12.16 4.11 -4.48
CA GLU A 5 -12.42 5.13 -3.46
C GLU A 5 -12.31 4.54 -2.05
N ILE A 6 -12.85 3.34 -1.81
CA ILE A 6 -12.77 2.66 -0.51
C ILE A 6 -11.32 2.32 -0.17
N GLY A 7 -10.57 1.76 -1.11
CA GLY A 7 -9.17 1.39 -0.91
C GLY A 7 -8.33 2.60 -0.49
N LEU A 8 -8.42 3.69 -1.26
CA LEU A 8 -7.74 4.95 -0.94
C LEU A 8 -8.14 5.52 0.42
N ARG A 9 -9.41 5.40 0.82
CA ARG A 9 -9.88 5.85 2.14
C ARG A 9 -9.32 4.99 3.27
N ILE A 10 -9.27 3.67 3.11
CA ILE A 10 -8.64 2.76 4.10
C ILE A 10 -7.17 3.15 4.28
N HIS A 11 -6.42 3.26 3.17
CA HIS A 11 -5.01 3.61 3.19
C HIS A 11 -4.76 4.98 3.85
N THR A 12 -5.48 6.01 3.42
CA THR A 12 -5.37 7.36 4.00
C THR A 12 -5.68 7.38 5.50
N ALA A 13 -6.67 6.61 5.96
CA ALA A 13 -7.03 6.53 7.38
C ALA A 13 -5.91 5.94 8.24
N TYR A 14 -5.18 4.94 7.72
CA TYR A 14 -4.01 4.39 8.39
C TYR A 14 -2.84 5.40 8.40
N LEU A 15 -2.59 6.11 7.30
CA LEU A 15 -1.53 7.12 7.24
C LEU A 15 -1.77 8.34 8.14
N ALA A 16 -3.02 8.61 8.52
CA ALA A 16 -3.33 9.65 9.50
C ALA A 16 -2.84 9.29 10.93
N HIS A 17 -2.58 8.01 11.21
CA HIS A 17 -2.09 7.51 12.50
C HIS A 17 -0.99 6.45 12.31
N PRO A 18 0.19 6.82 11.81
CA PRO A 18 1.21 5.87 11.36
C PRO A 18 1.68 4.86 12.42
N GLU A 19 1.87 5.32 13.66
CA GLU A 19 2.33 4.48 14.77
C GLU A 19 1.28 3.43 15.15
N ALA A 20 0.00 3.80 15.11
CA ALA A 20 -1.10 2.87 15.33
C ALA A 20 -1.21 1.88 14.17
N ALA A 21 -1.12 2.37 12.93
CA ALA A 21 -1.19 1.58 11.71
C ALA A 21 -0.19 0.41 11.71
N VAL A 22 1.06 0.64 12.11
CA VAL A 22 2.10 -0.40 12.20
C VAL A 22 1.71 -1.53 13.17
N LEU A 23 1.00 -1.21 14.25
CA LEU A 23 0.59 -2.17 15.26
C LEU A 23 -0.72 -2.90 14.90
N THR A 24 -1.59 -2.27 14.11
CA THR A 24 -2.96 -2.75 13.91
C THR A 24 -3.22 -3.33 12.52
N ALA A 25 -2.42 -3.03 11.49
CA ALA A 25 -2.67 -3.50 10.11
C ALA A 25 -2.69 -5.04 9.96
N SER A 26 -2.02 -5.76 10.85
CA SER A 26 -1.97 -7.23 10.87
C SER A 26 -3.00 -7.88 11.80
N ARG A 27 -3.93 -7.09 12.35
CA ARG A 27 -4.88 -7.52 13.39
C ARG A 27 -6.30 -7.52 12.86
N VAL A 28 -6.99 -8.64 13.08
CA VAL A 28 -8.46 -8.71 13.01
C VAL A 28 -8.99 -8.32 14.38
N SER A 29 -9.76 -7.24 14.47
CA SER A 29 -10.22 -6.68 15.75
C SER A 29 -11.67 -7.06 16.08
N GLY A 30 -12.47 -7.42 15.08
CA GLY A 30 -13.90 -7.74 15.24
C GLY A 30 -14.73 -6.55 15.75
N ARG A 31 -14.22 -5.33 15.62
CA ARG A 31 -14.90 -4.11 16.06
C ARG A 31 -15.99 -3.73 15.08
N ALA A 32 -17.00 -3.01 15.56
CA ALA A 32 -18.16 -2.62 14.76
C ALA A 32 -17.80 -1.91 13.45
N ASN A 33 -16.79 -1.05 13.45
CA ASN A 33 -16.36 -0.33 12.24
C ASN A 33 -15.66 -1.24 11.22
N GLU A 34 -14.90 -2.24 11.68
CA GLU A 34 -14.28 -3.24 10.80
C GLU A 34 -15.37 -4.08 10.13
N ILE A 35 -16.29 -4.64 10.94
CA ILE A 35 -17.42 -5.43 10.44
C ILE A 35 -18.27 -4.64 9.43
N ALA A 36 -18.56 -3.36 9.71
CA ALA A 36 -19.33 -2.53 8.79
C ALA A 36 -18.59 -2.25 7.45
N GLY A 37 -17.26 -2.11 7.50
CA GLY A 37 -16.41 -2.00 6.31
C GLY A 37 -16.43 -3.28 5.48
N ASP A 38 -16.26 -4.42 6.14
CA ASP A 38 -16.27 -5.75 5.53
C ASP A 38 -17.61 -6.02 4.82
N GLU A 39 -18.74 -5.78 5.51
CA GLU A 39 -20.09 -5.91 4.94
C GLU A 39 -20.30 -5.01 3.72
N THR A 40 -19.79 -3.78 3.75
CA THR A 40 -19.90 -2.85 2.61
C THR A 40 -19.13 -3.37 1.40
N LEU A 41 -17.88 -3.80 1.59
CA LEU A 41 -17.03 -4.32 0.52
C LEU A 41 -17.60 -5.61 -0.08
N LEU A 42 -18.01 -6.55 0.77
CA LEU A 42 -18.64 -7.79 0.34
C LEU A 42 -19.96 -7.51 -0.40
N GLY A 43 -20.77 -6.57 0.08
CA GLY A 43 -22.01 -6.15 -0.59
C GLY A 43 -21.77 -5.60 -2.00
N ILE A 44 -20.76 -4.74 -2.17
CA ILE A 44 -20.35 -4.22 -3.48
C ILE A 44 -19.91 -5.37 -4.39
N LEU A 45 -19.03 -6.25 -3.93
CA LEU A 45 -18.53 -7.36 -4.74
C LEU A 45 -19.63 -8.34 -5.14
N ARG A 46 -20.51 -8.73 -4.22
CA ARG A 46 -21.65 -9.62 -4.52
C ARG A 46 -22.62 -9.00 -5.51
N SER A 47 -22.79 -7.67 -5.50
CA SER A 47 -23.70 -6.97 -6.44
C SER A 47 -23.29 -7.10 -7.90
N THR A 48 -22.06 -7.50 -8.18
CA THR A 48 -21.55 -7.74 -9.55
C THR A 48 -22.03 -9.06 -10.16
N GLY A 49 -22.65 -9.95 -9.37
CA GLY A 49 -23.11 -11.27 -9.81
C GLY A 49 -22.02 -12.34 -9.84
N LEU A 50 -20.82 -12.05 -9.32
CA LEU A 50 -19.75 -13.04 -9.17
C LEU A 50 -20.18 -14.19 -8.23
N PRO A 51 -19.69 -15.42 -8.45
CA PRO A 51 -19.85 -16.50 -7.51
C PRO A 51 -19.26 -16.15 -6.14
N ASP A 52 -19.94 -16.56 -5.06
CA ASP A 52 -19.50 -16.25 -3.70
C ASP A 52 -18.01 -16.64 -3.41
N PRO A 53 -17.46 -17.76 -3.91
CA PRO A 53 -16.04 -18.07 -3.75
C PRO A 53 -15.09 -17.03 -4.38
N ASP A 54 -15.46 -16.49 -5.54
CA ASP A 54 -14.67 -15.45 -6.21
C ASP A 54 -14.79 -14.12 -5.49
N VAL A 55 -15.98 -13.79 -4.99
CA VAL A 55 -16.19 -12.61 -4.13
C VAL A 55 -15.26 -12.65 -2.93
N VAL A 56 -15.22 -13.76 -2.19
CA VAL A 56 -14.36 -13.89 -1.00
C VAL A 56 -12.88 -13.79 -1.36
N ARG A 57 -12.46 -14.43 -2.46
CA ARG A 57 -11.07 -14.38 -2.94
C ARG A 57 -10.64 -12.95 -3.30
N ILE A 58 -11.49 -12.22 -4.03
CA ILE A 58 -11.21 -10.83 -4.42
C ILE A 58 -11.24 -9.90 -3.22
N TYR A 59 -12.21 -10.07 -2.32
CA TYR A 59 -12.30 -9.33 -1.06
C TYR A 59 -11.01 -9.47 -0.24
N GLN A 60 -10.54 -10.70 -0.03
CA GLN A 60 -9.32 -10.97 0.71
C GLN A 60 -8.11 -10.30 0.05
N ALA A 61 -7.96 -10.44 -1.27
CA ALA A 61 -6.85 -9.83 -2.00
C ALA A 61 -6.87 -8.30 -1.87
N PHE A 62 -8.04 -7.69 -2.05
CA PHE A 62 -8.24 -6.25 -1.96
C PHE A 62 -7.90 -5.70 -0.56
N VAL A 63 -8.46 -6.29 0.50
CA VAL A 63 -8.22 -5.85 1.88
C VAL A 63 -6.75 -6.07 2.27
N ASN A 64 -6.17 -7.22 1.95
CA ASN A 64 -4.78 -7.49 2.26
C ASN A 64 -3.83 -6.54 1.53
N GLN A 65 -4.10 -6.24 0.25
CA GLN A 65 -3.32 -5.27 -0.51
C GLN A 65 -3.40 -3.88 0.12
N ALA A 66 -4.61 -3.41 0.46
CA ALA A 66 -4.81 -2.12 1.12
C ALA A 66 -4.05 -2.02 2.45
N LEU A 67 -4.18 -3.03 3.32
CA LEU A 67 -3.53 -3.07 4.61
C LEU A 67 -2.01 -3.22 4.51
N ALA A 68 -1.51 -4.01 3.56
CA ALA A 68 -0.07 -4.18 3.34
C ALA A 68 0.60 -2.87 2.89
N PHE A 69 0.01 -2.16 1.94
CA PHE A 69 0.51 -0.85 1.51
C PHE A 69 0.35 0.19 2.63
N ALA A 70 -0.76 0.20 3.34
CA ALA A 70 -0.96 1.08 4.48
C ALA A 70 0.10 0.86 5.57
N ALA A 71 0.43 -0.39 5.89
CA ALA A 71 1.47 -0.73 6.85
C ALA A 71 2.86 -0.31 6.39
N LEU A 72 3.21 -0.58 5.12
CA LEU A 72 4.50 -0.20 4.54
C LEU A 72 4.70 1.31 4.54
N ASP A 73 3.71 2.06 4.05
CA ASP A 73 3.80 3.50 3.94
C ASP A 73 3.73 4.17 5.33
N ALA A 74 2.86 3.68 6.23
CA ALA A 74 2.81 4.15 7.61
C ALA A 74 4.12 3.89 8.35
N ALA A 75 4.78 2.75 8.14
CA ALA A 75 6.06 2.46 8.78
C ALA A 75 7.12 3.51 8.41
N SER A 76 7.16 3.95 7.14
CA SER A 76 8.03 5.04 6.70
C SER A 76 7.67 6.37 7.39
N LEU A 77 6.38 6.69 7.50
CA LEU A 77 5.90 7.90 8.17
C LEU A 77 6.16 7.90 9.69
N ALA A 78 6.18 6.73 10.33
CA ALA A 78 6.41 6.57 11.76
C ALA A 78 7.90 6.70 12.15
N LEU A 79 8.83 6.72 11.18
CA LEU A 79 10.25 6.90 11.44
C LEU A 79 10.56 8.32 11.93
N PRO A 80 11.63 8.51 12.74
CA PRO A 80 12.20 9.82 12.95
C PRO A 80 12.54 10.49 11.62
N VAL A 81 12.27 11.79 11.50
CA VAL A 81 12.45 12.57 10.25
C VAL A 81 13.83 12.36 9.62
N ALA A 82 14.88 12.32 10.44
CA ALA A 82 16.25 12.12 9.96
C ALA A 82 16.48 10.72 9.34
N ALA A 83 15.85 9.68 9.90
CA ALA A 83 15.93 8.32 9.38
C ALA A 83 15.16 8.19 8.06
N ARG A 84 13.91 8.69 8.03
CA ARG A 84 13.12 8.73 6.79
C ARG A 84 13.84 9.46 5.66
N ALA A 85 14.39 10.64 5.95
CA ALA A 85 15.12 11.41 4.94
C ALA A 85 16.41 10.71 4.50
N ALA A 86 17.03 9.89 5.37
CA ALA A 86 18.18 9.07 4.99
C ALA A 86 17.78 7.96 4.02
N ASP A 87 16.66 7.27 4.29
CA ASP A 87 16.12 6.21 3.41
C ASP A 87 15.75 6.78 2.04
N GLU A 88 15.04 7.93 1.99
CA GLU A 88 14.65 8.59 0.74
C GLU A 88 15.85 8.97 -0.14
N ARG A 89 17.00 9.29 0.47
CA ARG A 89 18.24 9.63 -0.26
C ARG A 89 18.96 8.43 -0.85
N VAL A 90 18.69 7.20 -0.41
CA VAL A 90 19.36 5.99 -0.92
C VAL A 90 19.16 5.83 -2.42
N TRP A 91 17.99 6.20 -2.95
CA TRP A 91 17.72 6.18 -4.39
C TRP A 91 18.69 7.08 -5.17
N HIS A 92 18.92 8.30 -4.67
CA HIS A 92 19.83 9.26 -5.30
C HIS A 92 21.30 8.92 -5.07
N ALA A 93 21.68 8.50 -3.86
CA ALA A 93 23.08 8.34 -3.47
C ALA A 93 23.67 6.97 -3.84
N THR A 94 22.82 5.94 -3.94
CA THR A 94 23.25 4.56 -4.19
C THR A 94 22.72 4.05 -5.51
N TYR A 95 21.39 4.00 -5.68
CA TYR A 95 20.79 3.38 -6.87
C TYR A 95 21.11 4.13 -8.17
N ALA A 96 21.23 5.46 -8.12
CA ALA A 96 21.60 6.27 -9.28
C ALA A 96 23.02 6.02 -9.79
N GLU A 97 23.91 5.54 -8.92
CA GLU A 97 25.35 5.41 -9.20
C GLU A 97 25.78 3.96 -9.44
N LEU A 98 24.85 3.00 -9.45
CA LEU A 98 25.18 1.58 -9.63
C LEU A 98 25.71 1.31 -11.06
N PRO A 99 26.87 0.63 -11.20
CA PRO A 99 27.49 0.40 -12.51
C PRO A 99 26.66 -0.51 -13.42
N ALA A 100 26.55 -0.17 -14.70
CA ALA A 100 25.79 -0.94 -15.68
C ALA A 100 26.37 -2.34 -15.94
N GLU A 101 27.67 -2.53 -15.71
CA GLU A 101 28.36 -3.82 -15.89
C GLU A 101 27.86 -4.87 -14.90
N THR A 102 27.39 -4.44 -13.73
CA THR A 102 26.91 -5.33 -12.65
C THR A 102 25.41 -5.21 -12.41
N HIS A 103 24.82 -4.05 -12.69
CA HIS A 103 23.40 -3.75 -12.46
C HIS A 103 22.74 -3.12 -13.70
N PRO A 104 22.76 -3.81 -14.87
CA PRO A 104 22.34 -3.21 -16.14
C PRO A 104 20.90 -2.69 -16.13
N ASN A 105 19.99 -3.41 -15.47
CA ASN A 105 18.58 -2.99 -15.38
C ASN A 105 18.38 -1.76 -14.49
N ILE A 106 19.10 -1.69 -13.37
CA ILE A 106 19.00 -0.53 -12.46
C ILE A 106 19.63 0.68 -13.12
N ALA A 107 20.83 0.55 -13.68
CA ALA A 107 21.51 1.64 -14.38
C ALA A 107 20.65 2.21 -15.53
N ALA A 108 20.01 1.34 -16.32
CA ALA A 108 19.13 1.76 -17.41
C ALA A 108 17.87 2.50 -16.95
N LEU A 109 17.36 2.21 -15.75
CA LEU A 109 16.10 2.77 -15.21
C LEU A 109 16.32 3.75 -14.05
N ALA A 110 17.57 4.01 -13.66
CA ALA A 110 17.91 4.78 -12.48
C ALA A 110 17.21 6.15 -12.40
N PRO A 111 17.17 6.97 -13.47
CA PRO A 111 16.45 8.25 -13.43
C PRO A 111 14.95 8.09 -13.13
N LEU A 112 14.31 7.03 -13.62
CA LEU A 112 12.89 6.74 -13.40
C LEU A 112 12.64 6.19 -12.00
N LEU A 113 13.53 5.33 -11.50
CA LEU A 113 13.47 4.82 -10.13
C LEU A 113 13.61 5.96 -9.12
N VAL A 114 14.61 6.82 -9.30
CA VAL A 114 14.85 8.00 -8.47
C VAL A 114 13.63 8.92 -8.42
N ALA A 115 12.96 9.13 -9.55
CA ALA A 115 11.80 10.00 -9.63
C ALA A 115 10.54 9.43 -8.95
N ARG A 116 10.47 8.11 -8.72
CA ARG A 116 9.20 7.44 -8.35
C ARG A 116 9.24 6.70 -7.01
N MET A 117 10.37 6.17 -6.58
CA MET A 117 10.41 5.17 -5.50
C MET A 117 10.17 5.70 -4.09
N ASN A 118 10.09 7.03 -3.92
CA ASN A 118 9.68 7.66 -2.67
C ASN A 118 8.17 7.94 -2.59
N GLU A 119 7.42 7.65 -3.66
CA GLU A 119 5.95 7.77 -3.70
C GLU A 119 5.29 6.42 -3.37
N SER A 120 4.10 6.46 -2.75
CA SER A 120 3.32 5.25 -2.52
C SER A 120 2.92 4.62 -3.86
N ALA A 121 3.17 3.33 -4.00
CA ALA A 121 2.71 2.55 -5.16
C ALA A 121 1.24 2.09 -5.03
N TYR A 122 0.56 2.40 -3.93
CA TYR A 122 -0.80 1.92 -3.66
C TYR A 122 -1.84 2.35 -4.73
N PRO A 123 -1.87 3.60 -5.21
CA PRO A 123 -2.80 3.99 -6.27
C PRO A 123 -2.62 3.17 -7.55
N THR A 124 -1.37 2.83 -7.92
CA THR A 124 -1.10 1.95 -9.06
C THR A 124 -1.52 0.51 -8.77
N ALA A 125 -1.27 0.01 -7.55
CA ALA A 125 -1.63 -1.34 -7.16
C ALA A 125 -3.15 -1.58 -7.19
N LEU A 126 -3.97 -0.54 -6.93
CA LEU A 126 -5.42 -0.59 -7.05
C LEU A 126 -5.94 -0.71 -8.50
N GLU A 127 -5.10 -0.38 -9.49
CA GLU A 127 -5.45 -0.41 -10.92
C GLU A 127 -5.02 -1.72 -11.61
N MET A 128 -4.25 -2.56 -10.91
CA MET A 128 -3.74 -3.86 -11.40
C MET A 128 -4.65 -5.02 -11.02
#